data_AF-A0A9Q3FY47-F1
#
_entry.id   AF-A0A9Q3FY47-F1
#
_cell.length_a   1.000
_cell.length_b   1.000
_cell.length_c   1.000
_cell.angle_alpha   90.00
_cell.angle_beta   90.00
_cell.angle_gamma   90.00
#
_symmetry.space_group_name_H-M   'P 1'
#
loop_
_entity.id
_entity.type
_entity.pdbx_description
1 polymer ?
#
loop_
_entity_poly.entity_id
_entity_poly.type
_entity_poly.pdbx_seq_one_letter_code
_entity_poly.pdbx_strand_id
1 'polypeptide(L)'
;MDIIRKIGHNEIVEITTPFWITWHDGQSRFCADFRALNNYTKAERYPIPRIPHALGKLAKAKYITKMYCMKGFHQIGVKPNFVKSLRIICHMGIYEYNRMPFGIKNAPAHFQRLMDTIFQEEKLGGWMVVNIDDIIISSETWEDHVK
;
A
#
# COMPACT_ATOMS: atom_id res chain seq x y z
N MET A 1 -16.50 -2.71 2.18
CA MET A 1 -15.68 -1.56 2.64
C MET A 1 -15.81 -0.46 1.62
N ASP A 2 -16.08 0.77 2.07
CA ASP A 2 -16.27 1.91 1.18
C ASP A 2 -14.92 2.59 0.88
N ILE A 3 -14.30 2.23 -0.26
CA ILE A 3 -12.96 2.71 -0.66
C ILE A 3 -13.05 4.16 -1.16
N ILE A 4 -14.09 4.47 -1.93
CA ILE A 4 -14.34 5.78 -2.52
C ILE A 4 -15.77 6.23 -2.28
N ARG A 5 -15.97 7.49 -1.95
CA ARG A 5 -17.29 8.11 -1.78
C ARG A 5 -17.54 9.12 -2.89
N LYS A 6 -18.74 9.14 -3.45
CA LYS A 6 -19.17 10.20 -4.38
C LYS A 6 -19.44 11.50 -3.61
N ILE A 7 -18.91 12.61 -4.11
CA ILE A 7 -19.16 13.95 -3.56
C ILE A 7 -20.56 14.41 -3.97
N GLY A 8 -21.32 14.96 -3.03
CA GLY A 8 -22.64 15.55 -3.28
C GLY A 8 -22.56 16.92 -3.97
N HIS A 9 -23.61 17.28 -4.70
CA HIS A 9 -23.67 18.51 -5.50
C HIS A 9 -23.48 19.82 -4.70
N ASN A 10 -23.79 19.80 -3.40
CA ASN A 10 -23.70 20.98 -2.53
C ASN A 10 -22.36 21.05 -1.76
N GLU A 11 -21.48 20.07 -1.91
CA GLU A 11 -20.20 20.06 -1.22
C GLU A 11 -19.17 20.90 -1.99
N ILE A 12 -18.43 21.75 -1.25
CA ILE A 12 -17.38 22.57 -1.83
C ILE A 12 -16.18 21.69 -2.20
N VAL A 13 -15.71 21.82 -3.44
CA VAL A 13 -14.54 21.13 -3.96
C VAL A 13 -13.47 22.14 -4.37
N GLU A 14 -12.41 22.22 -3.56
CA GLU A 14 -11.28 23.14 -3.78
C GLU A 14 -10.19 22.53 -4.67
N ILE A 15 -10.00 21.21 -4.57
CA ILE A 15 -8.95 20.47 -5.27
C ILE A 15 -9.50 19.14 -5.80
N THR A 16 -9.07 18.77 -7.00
CA THR A 16 -9.29 17.45 -7.58
C THR A 16 -8.06 17.00 -8.34
N THR A 17 -7.93 15.69 -8.50
CA THR A 17 -6.88 15.02 -9.26
C THR A 17 -7.51 14.30 -10.46
N PRO A 18 -6.97 14.43 -11.68
CA PRO A 18 -7.53 13.72 -12.82
C PRO A 18 -7.39 12.21 -12.65
N PHE A 19 -8.40 11.48 -13.12
CA PHE A 19 -8.50 10.04 -13.00
C PHE A 19 -8.75 9.38 -14.36
N TRP A 20 -8.06 8.26 -14.59
CA TRP A 20 -8.13 7.47 -15.81
C TRP A 20 -8.28 6.00 -15.48
N ILE A 21 -8.94 5.27 -16.38
CA ILE A 21 -8.89 3.81 -16.40
C ILE A 21 -7.79 3.42 -17.38
N THR A 22 -6.80 2.71 -16.90
CA THR A 22 -5.75 2.12 -17.75
C THR A 22 -6.00 0.64 -17.93
N TRP A 23 -5.50 0.06 -19.01
CA TRP A 23 -5.63 -1.37 -19.29
C TRP A 23 -4.25 -2.02 -19.26
N HIS A 24 -4.11 -3.13 -18.52
CA HIS A 24 -2.86 -3.85 -18.40
C HIS A 24 -3.14 -5.33 -18.08
N ASP A 25 -2.46 -6.25 -18.77
CA ASP A 25 -2.62 -7.72 -18.62
C ASP A 25 -4.09 -8.20 -18.61
N GLY A 26 -4.91 -7.65 -19.50
CA GLY A 26 -6.33 -8.04 -19.58
C GLY A 26 -7.19 -7.56 -18.41
N GLN A 27 -6.69 -6.63 -17.58
CA GLN A 27 -7.43 -6.04 -16.48
C GLN A 27 -7.43 -4.51 -16.53
N SER A 28 -8.55 -3.90 -16.18
CA SER A 28 -8.65 -2.45 -15.97
C SER A 28 -8.06 -2.05 -14.62
N ARG A 29 -7.30 -0.97 -14.60
CA ARG A 29 -6.72 -0.37 -13.38
C ARG A 29 -7.20 1.06 -13.21
N PHE A 30 -7.61 1.36 -11.99
CA PHE A 30 -8.00 2.69 -11.55
C PHE A 30 -6.73 3.49 -11.25
N CYS A 31 -6.43 4.51 -12.05
CA CYS A 31 -5.20 5.30 -11.93
C CYS A 31 -5.52 6.79 -11.76
N ALA A 32 -5.28 7.32 -10.57
CA ALA A 32 -5.35 8.75 -10.30
C ALA A 32 -3.96 9.38 -10.42
N ASP A 33 -3.87 10.56 -11.03
CA ASP A 33 -2.59 11.24 -11.27
C ASP A 33 -2.17 12.15 -10.10
N PHE A 34 -1.68 11.53 -9.02
CA PHE A 34 -1.25 12.28 -7.84
C PHE A 34 0.10 13.01 -8.01
N ARG A 35 0.66 13.17 -9.21
CA ARG A 35 1.97 13.84 -9.40
C ARG A 35 2.00 15.25 -8.80
N ALA A 36 0.96 16.06 -9.03
CA ALA A 36 0.86 17.40 -8.45
C ALA A 36 0.81 17.35 -6.91
N LEU A 37 -0.09 16.55 -6.34
CA LEU A 37 -0.19 16.34 -4.88
C LEU A 37 1.16 15.88 -4.29
N ASN A 38 1.82 14.95 -4.97
CA ASN A 38 3.10 14.41 -4.54
C ASN A 38 4.16 15.50 -4.49
N ASN A 39 4.20 16.47 -5.40
CA ASN A 39 5.18 17.56 -5.37
C ASN A 39 5.05 18.42 -4.10
N TYR A 40 3.82 18.66 -3.63
CA TYR A 40 3.56 19.42 -2.40
C TYR A 40 3.62 18.58 -1.12
N THR A 41 3.68 17.24 -1.25
CA THR A 41 3.73 16.33 -0.10
C THR A 41 5.17 16.12 0.36
N LYS A 42 5.43 16.40 1.64
CA LYS A 42 6.71 16.10 2.30
C LYS A 42 6.97 14.60 2.22
N ALA A 43 8.14 14.24 1.67
CA ALA A 43 8.54 12.84 1.52
C ALA A 43 8.78 12.20 2.88
N GLU A 44 8.15 11.06 3.11
CA GLU A 44 8.39 10.22 4.29
C GLU A 44 9.57 9.28 4.01
N ARG A 45 10.65 9.43 4.77
CA ARG A 45 11.85 8.59 4.66
C ARG A 45 11.78 7.45 5.68
N TYR A 46 10.95 6.46 5.42
CA TYR A 46 10.93 5.22 6.20
C TYR A 46 11.87 4.18 5.56
N PRO A 47 12.71 3.47 6.33
CA PRO A 47 13.63 2.47 5.78
C PRO A 47 12.84 1.27 5.23
N ILE A 48 12.88 1.08 3.93
CA ILE A 48 12.35 -0.12 3.28
C ILE A 48 13.49 -1.15 3.18
N PRO A 49 13.30 -2.41 3.59
CA PRO A 49 14.33 -3.43 3.52
C PRO A 49 14.89 -3.58 2.10
N ARG A 50 16.23 -3.63 1.98
CA ARG A 50 16.87 -3.95 0.70
C ARG A 50 16.72 -5.43 0.40
N ILE A 51 16.32 -5.75 -0.82
CA ILE A 51 16.08 -7.14 -1.28
C ILE A 51 17.27 -8.07 -1.00
N PRO A 52 18.54 -7.72 -1.29
CA PRO A 52 19.65 -8.64 -1.00
C PRO A 52 19.81 -9.00 0.48
N HIS A 53 19.55 -8.05 1.38
CA HIS A 53 19.60 -8.29 2.82
C HIS A 53 18.44 -9.18 3.30
N ALA A 54 17.25 -8.94 2.74
CA ALA A 54 16.10 -9.82 2.91
C ALA A 54 16.39 -11.25 2.45
N LEU A 55 16.99 -11.43 1.28
CA LEU A 55 17.36 -12.74 0.73
C LEU A 55 18.43 -13.45 1.55
N GLY A 56 19.38 -12.71 2.14
CA GLY A 56 20.41 -13.29 3.02
C GLY A 56 19.82 -14.04 4.22
N LYS A 57 18.70 -13.56 4.78
CA LYS A 57 17.99 -14.25 5.86
C LYS A 57 17.32 -15.56 5.40
N LEU A 58 16.93 -15.63 4.12
CA LEU A 58 16.31 -16.81 3.51
C LEU A 58 17.33 -17.87 3.08
N ALA A 59 18.64 -17.57 3.10
CA ALA A 59 19.65 -18.46 2.52
C ALA A 59 19.72 -19.85 3.17
N LYS A 60 19.30 -19.98 4.43
CA LYS A 60 19.25 -21.26 5.16
C LYS A 60 17.89 -21.96 5.08
N ALA A 61 16.88 -21.29 4.53
CA ALA A 61 15.52 -21.81 4.49
C ALA A 61 15.42 -23.04 3.59
N LYS A 62 14.75 -24.08 4.07
CA LYS A 62 14.34 -25.24 3.26
C LYS A 62 12.90 -25.13 2.81
N TYR A 63 12.08 -24.39 3.55
CA TYR A 63 10.68 -24.14 3.24
C TYR A 63 10.44 -22.64 3.21
N ILE A 64 9.74 -22.16 2.17
CA ILE A 64 9.43 -20.75 1.97
C ILE A 64 7.97 -20.63 1.56
N THR A 65 7.22 -19.80 2.28
CA THR A 65 5.88 -19.37 1.88
C THR A 65 5.93 -17.89 1.53
N LYS A 66 5.45 -17.55 0.34
CA LYS A 66 5.23 -16.17 -0.08
C LYS A 66 3.75 -15.85 0.00
N MET A 67 3.40 -14.81 0.75
CA MET A 67 2.05 -14.24 0.81
C MET A 67 2.09 -12.81 0.28
N TYR A 68 0.99 -12.38 -0.33
CA TYR A 68 0.82 -11.03 -0.85
C TYR A 68 -0.43 -10.39 -0.27
N CYS A 69 -0.31 -9.14 0.19
CA CYS A 69 -1.45 -8.37 0.67
C CYS A 69 -2.29 -7.86 -0.50
N MET A 70 -3.35 -8.60 -0.88
CA MET A 70 -4.23 -8.19 -1.97
C MET A 70 -4.83 -6.80 -1.71
N LYS A 71 -4.57 -5.86 -2.62
CA LYS A 71 -5.01 -4.46 -2.52
C LYS A 71 -4.64 -3.82 -1.18
N GLY A 72 -3.46 -4.13 -0.64
CA GLY A 72 -3.01 -3.74 0.70
C GLY A 72 -3.25 -2.26 1.04
N PHE A 73 -2.92 -1.33 0.15
CA PHE A 73 -3.13 0.10 0.40
C PHE A 73 -4.61 0.44 0.63
N HIS A 74 -5.55 -0.16 -0.12
CA HIS A 74 -6.98 0.09 0.07
C HIS A 74 -7.55 -0.47 1.39
N GLN A 75 -6.76 -1.22 2.15
CA GLN A 75 -7.15 -1.66 3.50
C GLN A 75 -6.88 -0.57 4.55
N ILE A 76 -5.99 0.39 4.26
CA ILE A 76 -5.59 1.45 5.19
C ILE A 76 -6.56 2.63 5.09
N GLY A 77 -7.13 3.02 6.23
CA GLY A 77 -7.95 4.23 6.36
C GLY A 77 -7.17 5.53 6.16
N VAL A 78 -7.75 6.47 5.42
CA VAL A 78 -7.20 7.82 5.31
C VAL A 78 -7.75 8.67 6.46
N LYS A 79 -6.90 9.51 7.06
CA LYS A 79 -7.35 10.46 8.10
C LYS A 79 -8.35 11.47 7.51
N PRO A 80 -9.43 11.82 8.22
CA PRO A 80 -10.48 12.71 7.69
C PRO A 80 -9.97 14.04 7.13
N ASN A 81 -8.92 14.60 7.74
CA ASN A 81 -8.31 15.87 7.32
C ASN A 81 -7.53 15.78 5.99
N PHE A 82 -7.15 14.57 5.54
CA PHE A 82 -6.40 14.37 4.30
C PHE A 82 -7.27 13.85 3.13
N VAL A 83 -8.48 13.37 3.41
CA VAL A 83 -9.41 12.84 2.39
C VAL A 83 -9.66 13.84 1.26
N LYS A 84 -9.81 15.14 1.58
CA LYS A 84 -10.05 16.19 0.58
C LYS A 84 -8.93 16.31 -0.46
N SER A 85 -7.68 16.09 -0.05
CA SER A 85 -6.51 16.14 -0.95
C SER A 85 -6.45 14.95 -1.90
N LEU A 86 -7.21 13.88 -1.61
CA LEU A 86 -7.30 12.67 -2.42
C LEU A 86 -8.55 12.63 -3.28
N ARG A 87 -9.18 13.78 -3.54
CA ARG A 87 -10.32 13.87 -4.45
C ARG A 87 -9.89 13.62 -5.88
N ILE A 88 -10.71 12.87 -6.60
CA ILE A 88 -10.54 12.57 -8.01
C ILE A 88 -11.72 13.05 -8.83
N ILE A 89 -11.46 13.43 -10.07
CA ILE A 89 -12.48 13.86 -11.03
C ILE A 89 -12.45 12.97 -12.28
N CYS A 90 -13.64 12.53 -12.70
CA CYS A 90 -13.84 11.78 -13.94
C CYS A 90 -15.17 12.18 -14.59
N HIS A 91 -15.47 11.61 -15.76
CA HIS A 91 -16.71 11.86 -16.50
C HIS A 91 -17.99 11.53 -15.71
N MET A 92 -17.91 10.71 -14.66
CA MET A 92 -19.04 10.35 -13.78
C MET A 92 -19.21 11.29 -12.57
N GLY A 93 -18.36 12.30 -12.42
CA GLY A 93 -18.36 13.26 -11.32
C GLY A 93 -17.10 13.19 -10.44
N ILE A 94 -17.23 13.73 -9.24
CA ILE A 94 -16.14 13.87 -8.27
C ILE A 94 -16.30 12.83 -7.16
N TYR A 95 -15.19 12.17 -6.81
CA TYR A 95 -15.13 11.15 -5.77
C TYR A 95 -13.96 11.44 -4.82
N GLU A 96 -14.02 10.93 -3.60
CA GLU A 96 -12.92 11.02 -2.62
C GLU A 96 -12.55 9.65 -2.07
N TYR A 97 -11.25 9.45 -1.84
CA TYR A 97 -10.72 8.21 -1.26
C TYR A 97 -10.81 8.23 0.28
N ASN A 98 -11.57 7.28 0.84
CA ASN A 98 -11.62 7.00 2.27
C ASN A 98 -10.52 6.01 2.71
N ARG A 99 -9.94 5.31 1.73
CA ARG A 99 -8.84 4.36 1.90
C ARG A 99 -7.65 4.77 1.03
N MET A 100 -6.45 4.42 1.45
CA MET A 100 -5.22 4.91 0.84
C MET A 100 -5.13 4.48 -0.64
N PRO A 101 -5.14 5.42 -1.60
CA PRO A 101 -5.07 5.08 -3.02
C PRO A 101 -3.65 4.75 -3.45
N PHE A 102 -3.54 4.05 -4.58
CA PHE A 102 -2.27 3.90 -5.29
C PHE A 102 -1.80 5.26 -5.85
N GLY A 103 -0.48 5.42 -5.99
CA GLY A 103 0.14 6.58 -6.64
C GLY A 103 0.50 7.75 -5.74
N ILE A 104 0.09 7.76 -4.46
CA ILE A 104 0.54 8.78 -3.51
C ILE A 104 1.95 8.50 -3.00
N LYS A 105 2.76 9.55 -2.83
CA LYS A 105 4.20 9.47 -2.56
C LYS A 105 4.55 8.61 -1.34
N ASN A 106 3.79 8.76 -0.26
CA ASN A 106 4.13 8.14 1.02
C ASN A 106 3.42 6.81 1.28
N ALA A 107 2.61 6.29 0.33
CA ALA A 107 1.88 5.03 0.52
C ALA A 107 2.82 3.85 0.86
N PRO A 108 3.92 3.59 0.11
CA PRO A 108 4.81 2.48 0.41
C PRO A 108 5.49 2.59 1.79
N ALA A 109 5.95 3.79 2.14
CA ALA A 109 6.60 4.06 3.43
C ALA A 109 5.64 3.84 4.60
N HIS A 110 4.40 4.32 4.47
CA HIS A 110 3.37 4.15 5.47
C HIS A 110 2.97 2.68 5.64
N PHE A 111 2.81 1.96 4.52
CA PHE A 111 2.49 0.54 4.52
C PHE A 111 3.62 -0.27 5.15
N GLN A 112 4.87 -0.03 4.77
CA GLN A 112 6.02 -0.71 5.37
C GLN A 112 6.09 -0.49 6.88
N ARG A 113 5.90 0.76 7.36
CA ARG A 113 5.88 1.02 8.81
C ARG A 113 4.78 0.25 9.52
N LEU A 114 3.58 0.19 8.93
CA LEU A 114 2.46 -0.56 9.49
C LEU A 114 2.85 -2.04 9.61
N MET A 115 3.34 -2.63 8.54
CA MET A 115 3.77 -4.03 8.53
C MET A 115 4.89 -4.31 9.51
N ASP A 116 5.85 -3.39 9.65
CA ASP A 116 6.96 -3.49 10.60
C ASP A 116 6.50 -3.43 12.04
N THR A 117 5.40 -2.74 12.30
CA THR A 117 4.77 -2.65 13.63
C THR A 117 3.97 -3.91 13.94
N ILE A 118 3.25 -4.46 12.95
CA ILE A 118 2.44 -5.68 13.11
C ILE A 118 3.34 -6.91 13.29
N PHE A 119 4.37 -7.04 12.44
CA PHE A 119 5.23 -8.24 12.38
C PHE A 119 6.59 -8.02 13.06
N GLN A 120 6.62 -7.20 14.11
CA GLN A 120 7.88 -6.81 14.74
C GLN A 120 8.59 -8.03 15.33
N GLU A 121 7.87 -8.90 16.04
CA GLU A 121 8.42 -10.05 16.74
C GLU A 121 8.93 -11.12 15.76
N GLU A 122 8.17 -11.41 14.71
CA GLU A 122 8.47 -12.39 13.68
C GLU A 122 9.71 -11.97 12.86
N LYS A 123 9.83 -10.68 12.57
CA LYS A 123 11.00 -10.12 11.89
C LYS A 123 12.26 -10.15 12.76
N LEU A 124 12.12 -9.92 14.06
CA LEU A 124 13.21 -10.04 15.03
C LEU A 124 13.63 -11.49 15.22
N GLY A 125 12.67 -12.41 15.22
CA GLY A 125 12.92 -13.87 15.20
C GLY A 125 13.60 -14.36 13.93
N GLY A 126 13.62 -13.56 12.87
CA GLY A 126 14.42 -13.80 11.66
C GLY A 126 13.80 -14.79 10.67
N TRP A 127 12.65 -15.37 10.99
CA TRP A 127 11.92 -16.32 10.14
C TRP A 127 10.85 -15.66 9.26
N MET A 128 10.59 -14.36 9.44
CA MET A 128 9.74 -13.56 8.55
C MET A 128 10.48 -12.35 7.97
N VAL A 129 10.24 -12.10 6.68
CA VAL A 129 10.68 -10.90 5.98
C VAL A 129 9.48 -10.23 5.34
N VAL A 130 9.34 -8.92 5.55
CA VAL A 130 8.26 -8.13 4.95
C VAL A 130 8.84 -7.00 4.10
N ASN A 131 8.39 -6.90 2.87
CA ASN A 131 8.74 -5.84 1.93
C ASN A 131 7.48 -5.29 1.26
N ILE A 132 7.03 -4.12 1.68
CA ILE A 132 5.77 -3.48 1.30
C ILE A 132 4.64 -4.52 1.40
N ASP A 133 4.13 -5.03 0.28
CA ASP A 133 3.00 -5.95 0.17
C ASP A 133 3.40 -7.44 0.15
N ASP A 134 4.70 -7.75 0.03
CA ASP A 134 5.23 -9.10 0.07
C ASP A 134 5.60 -9.51 1.50
N ILE A 135 5.00 -10.60 1.99
CA ILE A 135 5.36 -11.27 3.24
C ILE A 135 5.99 -12.61 2.88
N ILE A 136 7.19 -12.86 3.38
CA ILE A 136 7.94 -14.09 3.16
C ILE A 136 8.18 -14.75 4.51
N ILE A 137 7.72 -15.98 4.65
CA ILE A 137 7.94 -16.83 5.81
C ILE A 137 8.93 -17.92 5.40
N SER A 138 9.89 -18.21 6.28
CA SER A 138 10.92 -19.22 6.03
C SER A 138 11.26 -20.06 7.25
N SER A 139 11.48 -21.35 7.04
CA SER A 139 11.93 -22.29 8.06
C SER A 139 12.93 -23.33 7.51
N GLU A 140 13.62 -24.03 8.41
CA GLU A 140 14.55 -25.12 8.05
C GLU A 140 13.91 -26.53 8.10
N THR A 141 12.78 -26.67 8.79
CA THR A 141 12.03 -27.93 8.97
C THR A 141 10.56 -27.71 8.58
N TRP A 142 9.88 -28.78 8.14
CA TRP A 142 8.48 -28.69 7.77
C TRP A 142 7.61 -28.49 9.02
N GLU A 143 7.99 -29.14 10.12
CA GLU A 143 7.30 -29.11 11.41
C GLU A 143 7.26 -27.70 12.01
N ASP A 144 8.32 -26.90 11.82
CA ASP A 144 8.31 -25.50 12.25
C ASP A 144 7.62 -24.57 11.24
N HIS A 145 7.53 -24.98 9.96
CA HIS A 145 6.89 -24.17 8.91
C HIS A 145 5.37 -24.11 9.04
N VAL A 146 4.76 -25.16 9.59
CA VAL A 146 3.30 -25.33 9.66
C VAL A 146 2.70 -24.91 11.01
N LYS A 147 3.53 -24.50 11.97
CA LYS A 147 3.09 -23.92 13.25
C LYS A 147 2.72 -22.46 13.08
#